data_AF-A0A8H3W1G7-F1
#
_entry.id   AF-A0A8H3W1G7-F1
#
_cell.length_a   1.000
_cell.length_b   1.000
_cell.length_c   1.000
_cell.angle_alpha   90.00
_cell.angle_beta   90.00
_cell.angle_gamma   90.00
#
_symmetry.space_group_name_H-M   'P 1'
#
loop_
_entity.id
_entity.type
_entity.pdbx_description
1 polymer ?
#
loop_
_entity_poly.entity_id
_entity_poly.type
_entity_poly.pdbx_seq_one_letter_code
_entity_poly.pdbx_strand_id
1 'polypeptide(L)'
;MPPGSFALVLTGGPSCTKAFQTVIMRDAAWQMAMHERSRQGLLPPLSWEHRRRLCLSNDDPWCLLENYSQAIPNIVNGSSIIRCDFDTGKFWDENQLVEFNKQSLTECNIAQWSLLDWIWNWKRQHNTDIVPEN
;
A
#
# COMPACT_ATOMS: atom_id res chain seq x y z
N MET A 1 -27.03 -5.18 1.00
CA MET A 1 -26.65 -5.58 2.37
C MET A 1 -27.79 -6.41 2.96
N PRO A 2 -27.52 -7.55 3.60
CA PRO A 2 -28.54 -8.34 4.29
C PRO A 2 -29.18 -7.57 5.46
N PRO A 3 -30.45 -7.87 5.82
CA PRO A 3 -31.08 -7.33 7.02
C PRO A 3 -30.25 -7.59 8.28
N GLY A 4 -30.14 -6.62 9.18
CA GLY A 4 -29.34 -6.71 10.42
C GLY A 4 -27.84 -6.41 10.26
N SER A 5 -27.39 -6.06 9.05
CA SER A 5 -26.01 -5.61 8.83
C SER A 5 -25.82 -4.15 9.28
N PHE A 6 -24.62 -3.82 9.75
CA PHE A 6 -24.22 -2.46 10.07
C PHE A 6 -23.11 -1.99 9.13
N ALA A 7 -23.10 -0.69 8.83
CA ALA A 7 -21.98 -0.03 8.18
C ALA A 7 -21.15 0.69 9.25
N LEU A 8 -19.83 0.66 9.10
CA LEU A 8 -18.93 1.46 9.93
C LEU A 8 -18.61 2.75 9.19
N VAL A 9 -18.92 3.89 9.78
CA VAL A 9 -18.54 5.20 9.24
C VAL A 9 -17.38 5.75 10.07
N LEU A 10 -16.24 5.92 9.43
CA LEU A 10 -15.08 6.59 10.00
C LEU A 10 -15.27 8.09 9.80
N THR A 11 -15.52 8.77 10.90
CA THR A 11 -15.73 10.23 10.91
C THR A 11 -14.43 10.97 11.16
N GLY A 12 -14.09 11.97 10.36
CA GLY A 12 -12.78 12.61 10.43
C GLY A 12 -12.72 14.04 9.90
N GLY A 13 -11.60 14.72 10.21
CA GLY A 13 -11.31 16.07 9.74
C GLY A 13 -10.12 16.10 8.76
N PRO A 14 -9.55 17.29 8.48
CA PRO A 14 -8.44 17.47 7.54
C PRO A 14 -7.22 16.58 7.84
N SER A 15 -6.92 16.32 9.11
CA SER A 15 -5.84 15.41 9.52
C SER A 15 -6.10 13.96 9.10
N CYS A 16 -7.36 13.52 9.11
CA CYS A 16 -7.76 12.18 8.66
C CYS A 16 -7.65 12.08 7.14
N THR A 17 -8.13 13.08 6.40
CA THR A 17 -7.92 13.20 4.95
C THR A 17 -6.44 13.10 4.60
N LYS A 18 -5.60 13.92 5.25
CA LYS A 18 -4.16 13.90 5.01
C LYS A 18 -3.56 12.52 5.29
N ALA A 19 -3.82 11.94 6.45
CA ALA A 19 -3.29 10.63 6.81
C ALA A 19 -3.76 9.52 5.84
N PHE A 20 -5.02 9.56 5.43
CA PHE A 20 -5.56 8.60 4.48
C PHE A 20 -4.87 8.73 3.12
N GLN A 21 -4.71 9.96 2.64
CA GLN A 21 -4.13 10.22 1.33
C GLN A 21 -2.62 9.98 1.25
N THR A 22 -1.86 10.33 2.29
CA THR A 22 -0.40 10.26 2.26
C THR A 22 0.18 8.97 2.84
N VAL A 23 -0.56 8.29 3.73
CA VAL A 23 -0.08 7.05 4.38
C VAL A 23 -0.86 5.86 3.86
N ILE A 24 -2.19 5.85 4.04
CA ILE A 24 -3.00 4.66 3.75
C ILE A 24 -2.97 4.32 2.25
N MET A 25 -3.20 5.31 1.38
CA MET A 25 -3.18 5.08 -0.06
C MET A 25 -1.79 4.72 -0.58
N ARG A 26 -0.74 5.37 -0.07
CA ARG A 26 0.65 5.05 -0.40
C ARG A 26 0.96 3.59 -0.09
N ASP A 27 0.68 3.16 1.15
CA ASP A 27 1.00 1.80 1.60
C ASP A 27 0.19 0.76 0.84
N ALA A 28 -1.05 1.07 0.47
CA ALA A 28 -1.89 0.19 -0.33
C ALA A 28 -1.30 0.02 -1.74
N ALA A 29 -0.91 1.13 -2.37
CA ALA A 29 -0.34 1.11 -3.70
C ALA A 29 1.04 0.43 -3.75
N TRP A 30 1.87 0.58 -2.70
CA TRP A 30 3.10 -0.21 -2.54
C TRP A 30 2.80 -1.71 -2.45
N GLN A 31 1.84 -2.13 -1.63
CA GLN A 31 1.48 -3.54 -1.55
C GLN A 31 0.96 -4.09 -2.89
N MET A 32 0.14 -3.33 -3.61
CA MET A 32 -0.34 -3.70 -4.94
C MET A 32 0.81 -3.88 -5.94
N ALA A 33 1.71 -2.90 -6.01
CA ALA A 33 2.86 -2.98 -6.91
C ALA A 33 3.76 -4.20 -6.57
N MET A 34 3.91 -4.52 -5.28
CA MET A 34 4.63 -5.72 -4.85
C MET A 34 3.95 -7.00 -5.34
N HIS A 35 2.63 -7.11 -5.18
CA HIS A 35 1.86 -8.25 -5.64
C HIS A 35 1.97 -8.42 -7.16
N GLU A 36 1.88 -7.34 -7.92
CA GLU A 36 1.99 -7.41 -9.38
C GLU A 36 3.39 -7.81 -9.83
N ARG A 37 4.45 -7.28 -9.21
CA ARG A 37 5.83 -7.70 -9.50
C ARG A 37 6.08 -9.17 -9.12
N SER A 38 5.50 -9.63 -8.02
CA SER A 38 5.54 -11.03 -7.62
C SER A 38 4.83 -11.93 -8.65
N ARG A 39 3.67 -11.50 -9.15
CA ARG A 39 2.91 -12.18 -10.22
C ARG A 39 3.70 -12.26 -11.54
N GLN A 40 4.47 -11.23 -11.86
CA GLN A 40 5.34 -11.16 -13.04
C GLN A 40 6.65 -11.96 -12.88
N GLY A 41 6.90 -12.56 -11.71
CA GLY A 41 8.14 -13.29 -11.42
C GLY A 41 9.36 -12.38 -11.20
N LEU A 42 9.16 -11.08 -11.04
CA LEU A 42 10.20 -10.07 -10.79
C LEU A 42 10.54 -9.90 -9.31
N LEU A 43 9.69 -10.45 -8.43
CA LEU A 43 9.95 -10.61 -7.01
C LEU A 43 9.74 -12.07 -6.63
N PRO A 44 10.54 -12.62 -5.68
CA PRO A 44 10.31 -13.96 -5.19
C PRO A 44 8.88 -14.06 -4.61
N PRO A 45 8.12 -15.13 -4.94
CA PRO A 45 6.80 -15.32 -4.38
C PRO A 45 6.90 -15.49 -2.86
N LEU A 46 6.19 -14.66 -2.12
CA LEU A 46 6.10 -14.82 -0.67
C LEU A 46 5.06 -15.87 -0.34
N SER A 47 5.45 -16.88 0.44
CA SER A 47 4.47 -17.76 1.09
C SER A 47 3.62 -16.95 2.06
N TRP A 48 2.41 -17.44 2.32
CA TRP A 48 1.54 -16.85 3.34
C TRP A 48 2.23 -16.73 4.70
N GLU A 49 3.00 -17.75 5.11
CA GLU A 49 3.74 -17.75 6.37
C GLU A 49 4.82 -16.67 6.42
N HIS A 50 5.54 -16.45 5.31
CA HIS A 50 6.57 -15.41 5.24
C HIS A 50 5.96 -14.02 5.34
N ARG A 51 4.83 -13.76 4.67
CA ARG A 51 4.09 -12.48 4.82
C ARG A 51 3.71 -12.22 6.27
N ARG A 52 3.17 -13.24 6.94
CA ARG A 52 2.73 -13.11 8.34
C ARG A 52 3.88 -12.88 9.31
N ARG A 53 5.01 -13.55 9.11
CA ARG A 53 6.21 -13.35 9.95
C ARG A 53 6.78 -11.95 9.83
N LEU A 54 6.82 -11.38 8.62
CA LEU A 54 7.28 -10.01 8.40
C LEU A 54 6.36 -8.97 9.06
N CYS A 55 5.05 -9.21 9.15
CA CYS A 55 4.16 -8.30 9.86
C CYS A 55 4.25 -8.36 11.39
N LEU A 56 4.82 -9.44 11.96
CA LEU A 56 4.85 -9.68 13.40
C LEU A 56 6.23 -9.40 14.03
N SER A 57 7.24 -9.18 13.21
CA SER A 57 8.57 -8.79 13.68
C SER A 57 8.53 -7.30 14.05
N ASN A 58 8.98 -6.97 15.27
CA ASN A 58 9.03 -5.59 15.76
C ASN A 58 9.95 -4.68 14.91
N ASP A 59 10.84 -5.28 14.11
CA ASP A 59 11.77 -4.60 13.22
C ASP A 59 11.30 -4.56 11.76
N ASP A 60 10.27 -5.34 11.43
CA ASP A 60 9.77 -5.50 10.07
C ASP A 60 8.48 -4.72 9.82
N PRO A 61 8.27 -4.30 8.57
CA PRO A 61 7.37 -3.23 8.27
C PRO A 61 5.93 -3.75 8.15
N TRP A 62 4.98 -2.92 8.54
CA TRP A 62 3.54 -3.04 8.25
C TRP A 62 3.23 -3.01 6.72
N CYS A 63 4.22 -3.22 5.87
CA CYS A 63 4.16 -3.14 4.42
C CYS A 63 3.56 -4.39 3.75
N LEU A 64 3.06 -5.37 4.51
CA LEU A 64 2.54 -6.66 3.99
C LEU A 64 1.25 -7.10 4.67
N LEU A 65 0.33 -6.17 4.88
CA LEU A 65 -0.95 -6.46 5.50
C LEU A 65 -1.86 -7.28 4.58
N GLU A 66 -2.40 -8.38 5.12
CA GLU A 66 -3.27 -9.27 4.35
C GLU A 66 -4.53 -8.54 3.87
N ASN A 67 -4.82 -8.67 2.56
CA ASN A 67 -5.95 -8.05 1.86
C ASN A 67 -6.01 -6.52 1.93
N TYR A 68 -4.98 -5.85 2.44
CA TYR A 68 -4.97 -4.40 2.60
C TYR A 68 -5.02 -3.67 1.25
N SER A 69 -4.20 -4.13 0.31
CA SER A 69 -4.19 -3.70 -1.09
C SER A 69 -5.54 -3.81 -1.79
N GLN A 70 -6.41 -4.73 -1.37
CA GLN A 70 -7.77 -4.87 -1.90
C GLN A 70 -8.81 -4.08 -1.08
N ALA A 71 -8.62 -4.00 0.23
CA ALA A 71 -9.56 -3.35 1.15
C ALA A 71 -9.61 -1.83 0.97
N ILE A 72 -8.46 -1.18 0.78
CA ILE A 72 -8.39 0.28 0.64
C ILE A 72 -9.14 0.78 -0.61
N PRO A 73 -8.91 0.23 -1.83
CA PRO A 73 -9.73 0.59 -2.99
C PRO A 73 -11.22 0.36 -2.79
N ASN A 74 -11.62 -0.69 -2.06
CA ASN A 74 -13.04 -0.93 -1.77
C ASN A 74 -13.65 0.12 -0.83
N ILE A 75 -12.86 0.64 0.11
CA ILE A 75 -13.28 1.75 0.98
C ILE A 75 -13.42 3.03 0.16
N VAL A 76 -12.42 3.35 -0.66
CA VAL A 76 -12.40 4.56 -1.51
C VAL A 76 -13.54 4.55 -2.54
N ASN A 77 -13.79 3.41 -3.18
CA ASN A 77 -14.84 3.26 -4.19
C ASN A 77 -16.25 3.07 -3.58
N GLY A 78 -16.37 3.01 -2.24
CA GLY A 78 -17.65 2.84 -1.55
C GLY A 78 -18.28 1.45 -1.68
N SER A 79 -17.52 0.44 -2.13
CA SER A 79 -17.97 -0.96 -2.21
C SER A 79 -17.80 -1.72 -0.88
N SER A 80 -17.12 -1.12 0.10
CA SER A 80 -16.95 -1.66 1.45
C SER A 80 -18.12 -1.31 2.39
N ILE A 81 -18.29 -2.13 3.44
CA ILE A 81 -19.15 -1.80 4.60
C ILE A 81 -18.55 -0.69 5.46
N ILE A 82 -17.24 -0.44 5.32
CA ILE A 82 -16.53 0.67 5.95
C ILE A 82 -16.56 1.85 4.99
N ARG A 83 -16.94 3.02 5.50
CA ARG A 83 -17.03 4.27 4.74
C ARG A 83 -16.30 5.38 5.49
N CYS A 84 -15.80 6.37 4.77
CA CYS A 84 -15.25 7.60 5.33
C CYS A 84 -16.20 8.76 5.03
N ASP A 85 -16.38 9.68 5.97
CA ASP A 85 -17.12 10.93 5.74
C ASP A 85 -16.21 12.10 5.29
N PHE A 86 -14.91 11.89 5.34
CA PHE A 86 -13.87 12.81 4.92
C PHE A 86 -13.35 12.44 3.53
N ASP A 87 -12.68 13.38 2.87
CA ASP A 87 -12.11 13.16 1.55
C ASP A 87 -10.99 12.11 1.62
N THR A 88 -11.20 10.98 0.94
CA THR A 88 -10.20 9.92 0.81
C THR A 88 -9.25 10.15 -0.36
N GLY A 89 -9.51 11.13 -1.22
CA GLY A 89 -8.74 11.41 -2.43
C GLY A 89 -8.90 10.34 -3.51
N LYS A 90 -8.03 10.42 -4.52
CA LYS A 90 -7.93 9.43 -5.59
C LYS A 90 -6.83 8.42 -5.27
N PHE A 91 -7.11 7.15 -5.55
CA PHE A 91 -6.13 6.09 -5.39
C PHE A 91 -4.89 6.36 -6.26
N TRP A 92 -3.71 6.08 -5.71
CA TRP A 92 -2.44 6.27 -6.42
C TRP A 92 -2.37 5.34 -7.64
N ASP A 93 -1.87 5.83 -8.76
CA ASP A 93 -1.66 5.00 -9.95
C ASP A 93 -0.51 4.03 -9.70
N GLU A 94 -0.83 2.73 -9.74
CA GLU A 94 0.15 1.64 -9.62
C GLU A 94 1.30 1.81 -10.62
N ASN A 95 1.02 2.32 -11.82
CA ASN A 95 2.02 2.50 -12.86
C ASN A 95 3.05 3.56 -12.46
N GLN A 96 2.64 4.64 -11.80
CA GLN A 96 3.55 5.68 -11.34
C GLN A 96 4.51 5.14 -10.26
N LEU A 97 4.02 4.29 -9.36
CA LEU A 97 4.84 3.60 -8.38
C LEU A 97 5.81 2.61 -9.01
N VAL A 98 5.33 1.85 -10.01
CA VAL A 98 6.15 0.91 -10.77
C VAL A 98 7.27 1.63 -11.53
N GLU A 99 7.00 2.79 -12.13
CA GLU A 99 7.98 3.64 -12.81
C GLU A 99 8.97 4.29 -11.83
N PHE A 100 8.49 4.83 -10.71
CA PHE A 100 9.37 5.32 -9.64
C PHE A 100 10.33 4.21 -9.16
N ASN A 101 9.81 2.98 -9.02
CA ASN A 101 10.60 1.83 -8.63
C ASN A 101 11.59 1.41 -9.73
N LYS A 102 11.25 1.55 -11.03
CA LYS A 102 12.19 1.34 -12.15
C LYS A 102 13.33 2.35 -12.17
N GLN A 103 13.05 3.62 -11.87
CA GLN A 103 14.10 4.65 -11.77
C GLN A 103 15.09 4.31 -10.67
N SER A 104 14.59 3.93 -9.49
CA SER A 104 15.46 3.51 -8.37
C SER A 104 16.25 2.22 -8.68
N LEU A 105 15.67 1.24 -9.40
CA LEU A 105 16.40 0.07 -9.91
C LEU A 105 17.57 0.44 -10.82
N THR A 106 17.33 1.41 -11.71
CA THR A 106 18.32 1.88 -12.70
C THR A 106 19.47 2.63 -12.02
N GLU A 107 19.16 3.48 -11.03
CA GLU A 107 20.15 4.19 -10.22
C GLU A 107 21.04 3.24 -9.41
N CYS A 108 20.46 2.15 -8.91
CA CYS A 108 21.20 1.15 -8.11
C CYS A 108 21.83 0.02 -8.94
N ASN A 109 21.68 0.04 -10.28
CA ASN A 109 22.17 -0.99 -11.21
C ASN A 109 21.81 -2.42 -10.79
N ILE A 110 20.57 -2.62 -10.30
CA ILE A 110 20.07 -3.93 -9.87
C ILE A 110 19.07 -4.44 -10.91
N ALA A 111 19.26 -5.68 -11.38
CA ALA A 111 18.40 -6.27 -12.41
C ALA A 111 16.98 -6.61 -11.89
N GLN A 112 16.87 -6.91 -10.60
CA GLN A 112 15.63 -7.23 -9.91
C GLN A 112 15.76 -6.85 -8.44
N TRP A 113 14.67 -6.40 -7.82
CA TRP A 113 14.67 -6.18 -6.37
C TRP A 113 14.58 -7.51 -5.63
N SER A 114 15.32 -7.61 -4.54
CA SER A 114 14.99 -8.55 -3.49
C SER A 114 13.80 -8.03 -2.68
N LEU A 115 13.21 -8.92 -1.87
CA LEU A 115 12.21 -8.50 -0.89
C LEU A 115 12.75 -7.42 0.06
N LEU A 116 14.03 -7.50 0.43
CA LEU A 116 14.66 -6.54 1.32
C LEU A 116 14.78 -5.17 0.66
N ASP A 117 15.11 -5.11 -0.63
CA ASP A 117 15.17 -3.84 -1.39
C ASP A 117 13.80 -3.17 -1.47
N TRP A 118 12.74 -3.97 -1.66
CA TRP A 118 11.36 -3.52 -1.65
C TRP A 118 11.00 -2.89 -0.29
N ILE A 119 11.28 -3.61 0.79
CA ILE A 119 11.04 -3.17 2.17
C ILE A 119 11.84 -1.91 2.49
N TRP A 120 13.10 -1.85 2.06
CA TRP A 120 13.98 -0.73 2.34
C TRP A 120 13.52 0.56 1.64
N ASN A 121 13.08 0.46 0.37
CA ASN A 121 12.53 1.60 -0.35
C ASN A 121 11.18 2.06 0.21
N TRP A 122 10.31 1.13 0.62
CA TRP A 122 9.10 1.49 1.35
C TRP A 122 9.42 2.27 2.64
N LYS A 123 10.41 1.81 3.44
CA LYS A 123 10.87 2.52 4.65
C LYS A 123 11.46 3.90 4.31
N ARG A 124 12.22 4.02 3.21
CA ARG A 124 12.80 5.29 2.77
C ARG A 124 11.72 6.32 2.45
N GLN A 125 10.68 5.94 1.69
CA GLN A 125 9.53 6.80 1.42
C GLN A 125 8.67 7.06 2.66
N HIS A 126 8.67 6.16 3.64
CA HIS A 126 8.01 6.42 4.93
C HIS A 126 8.70 7.57 5.70
N ASN A 127 10.01 7.73 5.54
CA ASN A 127 10.81 8.73 6.25
C ASN A 127 10.98 10.05 5.48
N THR A 128 10.62 10.08 4.21
CA THR A 128 10.61 11.28 3.38
C THR A 128 9.17 11.63 3.05
N ASP A 129 8.66 12.81 3.43
CA ASP A 129 7.31 13.32 3.11
C ASP A 129 7.08 13.58 1.61
N ILE A 130 7.46 12.65 0.73
CA ILE A 130 7.30 12.74 -0.71
C ILE A 130 5.88 12.27 -1.03
N VAL A 131 4.98 13.23 -1.12
CA VAL A 131 3.70 13.04 -1.82
C VAL A 131 4.00 13.27 -3.31
N PRO A 132 3.75 12.29 -4.20
CA PRO A 132 3.79 12.53 -5.64
C PRO A 132 2.77 13.63 -5.95
N GLU A 133 3.21 14.71 -6.57
CA GLU A 133 2.31 15.76 -7.04
C GLU A 133 1.38 15.17 -8.12
N ASN A 134 0.07 15.38 -7.95
CA ASN A 134 -0.99 14.96 -8.87
C ASN A 134 -0.93 15.70 -10.21
#